data_AF-A0A2V6QIX4-F1
#
_entry.id   AF-A0A2V6QIX4-F1
#
_cell.length_a   1.000
_cell.length_b   1.000
_cell.length_c   1.000
_cell.angle_alpha   90.00
_cell.angle_beta   90.00
_cell.angle_gamma   90.00
#
_symmetry.space_group_name_H-M   'P 1'
#
loop_
_entity.id
_entity.type
_entity.pdbx_description
1 polymer ?
#
loop_
_entity_poly.entity_id
_entity_poly.type
_entity_poly.pdbx_seq_one_letter_code
_entity_poly.pdbx_strand_id
1 'polypeptide(L)' 'MIGCATPQEWAEWKGHPVHFASGDHMGFSVRNRDGPQTRVTRDDVALARSQDWFGTAITVDQSTIVEK' A
#
# COMPACT_ATOMS: atom_id res chain seq x y z
N MET A 1 -19.84 -3.13 -0.98
CA MET A 1 -19.01 -3.07 0.24
C MET A 1 -19.50 -1.88 1.03
N ILE A 2 -20.26 -2.11 2.11
CA ILE A 2 -20.84 -1.03 2.94
C ILE A 2 -19.81 -0.77 4.04
N GLY A 3 -18.85 0.12 3.76
CA GLY A 3 -18.10 0.78 4.82
C GLY A 3 -18.96 1.90 5.40
N CYS A 4 -18.69 2.35 6.63
CA CYS A 4 -19.39 3.45 7.31
C CYS A 4 -19.24 4.83 6.61
N ALA A 5 -18.81 4.85 5.35
CA ALA A 5 -18.54 6.03 4.55
C ALA A 5 -19.52 6.11 3.38
N THR A 6 -20.03 7.31 3.16
CA THR A 6 -20.89 7.68 2.05
C THR A 6 -20.16 7.55 0.71
N PRO A 7 -20.88 7.44 -0.42
CA PRO A 7 -20.26 7.40 -1.75
C PRO A 7 -19.36 8.62 -2.05
N GLN A 8 -19.66 9.76 -1.45
CA GLN A 8 -18.93 11.02 -1.64
C GLN A 8 -17.61 11.02 -0.87
N GLU A 9 -17.62 10.58 0.39
CA GLU A 9 -16.40 10.34 1.17
C GLU A 9 -15.49 9.31 0.48
N TRP A 10 -16.07 8.25 -0.09
CA TRP A 10 -15.31 7.29 -0.89
C TRP A 10 -14.70 7.89 -2.15
N ALA A 11 -15.40 8.80 -2.83
CA ALA A 11 -14.88 9.47 -4.02
C ALA A 11 -13.73 10.44 -3.65
N GLU A 12 -13.87 11.16 -2.55
CA GLU A 12 -12.85 12.06 -2.02
C GLU A 12 -11.60 11.29 -1.60
N TRP A 13 -11.74 10.18 -0.86
CA TRP A 13 -10.62 9.34 -0.46
C TRP A 13 -9.89 8.70 -1.65
N LYS A 14 -10.60 8.33 -2.72
CA LYS A 14 -9.96 7.86 -3.97
C LYS A 14 -9.13 8.94 -4.65
N GLY A 15 -9.51 10.20 -4.50
CA GLY A 15 -8.73 11.34 -4.99
C GLY A 15 -7.45 11.61 -4.19
N HIS A 16 -7.31 10.99 -3.02
CA HIS A 16 -6.20 11.23 -2.09
C HIS A 16 -5.37 9.95 -1.90
N PRO A 17 -4.25 9.80 -2.63
CA PRO A 17 -3.51 8.55 -2.70
C PRO A 17 -2.99 8.07 -1.35
N VAL A 18 -2.77 9.00 -0.41
CA VAL A 18 -2.29 8.71 0.96
C VAL A 18 -3.24 7.82 1.76
N HIS A 19 -4.55 7.89 1.50
CA HIS A 19 -5.54 7.12 2.26
C HIS A 19 -5.52 5.65 1.85
N PHE A 20 -5.61 4.75 2.83
CA PHE A 20 -5.74 3.32 2.59
C PHE A 20 -6.91 2.98 1.64
N ALA A 21 -7.98 3.76 1.73
CA ALA A 21 -9.19 3.65 0.90
C ALA A 21 -9.00 4.07 -0.58
N SER A 22 -7.84 4.58 -0.98
CA SER A 22 -7.55 4.98 -2.36
C SER A 22 -7.51 3.79 -3.34
N GLY A 23 -7.46 2.56 -2.83
CA GLY A 23 -7.37 1.33 -3.62
C GLY A 23 -5.93 0.97 -3.98
N ASP A 24 -5.11 1.95 -4.37
CA ASP A 24 -3.67 1.74 -4.63
C ASP A 24 -2.92 1.43 -3.34
N HIS A 25 -3.17 2.20 -2.27
CA HIS A 25 -2.58 1.92 -0.95
C HIS A 25 -3.04 0.55 -0.43
N MET A 26 -4.34 0.24 -0.50
CA MET A 26 -4.87 -1.07 -0.10
C MET A 26 -4.23 -2.22 -0.91
N GLY A 27 -4.16 -2.09 -2.24
CA GLY A 27 -3.57 -3.09 -3.12
C GLY A 27 -2.08 -3.30 -2.83
N PHE A 28 -1.35 -2.22 -2.56
CA PHE A 28 0.02 -2.27 -2.10
C PHE A 28 0.16 -3.04 -0.78
N SER A 29 -0.62 -2.71 0.25
CA SER A 29 -0.53 -3.36 1.56
C SER A 29 -0.88 -4.86 1.52
N VAL A 30 -1.82 -5.26 0.66
CA VAL A 30 -2.19 -6.69 0.51
C VAL A 30 -1.05 -7.53 -0.08
N ARG A 31 -0.27 -6.93 -1.00
CA ARG A 31 0.91 -7.54 -1.64
C ARG A 31 2.14 -7.50 -0.73
N ASN A 32 2.35 -6.37 -0.05
CA ASN A 32 3.47 -6.09 0.84
C ASN A 32 3.05 -6.21 2.31
N ARG A 33 2.40 -7.33 2.68
CA ARG A 33 2.06 -7.65 4.07
C ARG A 33 3.22 -8.34 4.75
N ASP A 34 3.29 -8.31 6.08
CA ASP A 34 4.26 -9.12 6.84
C ASP A 34 3.95 -10.62 6.74
N GLY A 35 4.98 -11.46 6.61
CA GLY A 35 4.86 -12.93 6.53
C GLY A 35 5.93 -13.65 5.71
N PRO A 36 5.97 -14.99 5.76
CA PRO A 36 6.99 -15.82 5.10
C PRO A 36 6.89 -15.84 3.57
N GLN A 37 5.88 -15.21 2.98
CA GLN A 37 5.65 -15.13 1.53
C GLN A 37 5.67 -13.68 1.01
N THR A 38 6.14 -12.73 1.83
CA THR A 38 6.25 -11.33 1.46
C THR A 38 7.25 -11.18 0.33
N ARG A 39 6.77 -10.75 -0.83
CA ARG A 39 7.59 -10.55 -2.02
C ARG A 39 7.56 -9.07 -2.40
N VAL A 40 8.59 -8.36 -1.97
CA VAL A 40 8.77 -6.93 -2.23
C VAL A 40 9.61 -6.76 -3.49
N THR A 41 9.18 -5.90 -4.42
CA THR A 41 9.97 -5.52 -5.59
C THR A 41 10.64 -4.16 -5.39
N ARG A 42 11.63 -3.81 -6.21
CA ARG A 42 12.22 -2.46 -6.18
C ARG A 42 11.21 -1.36 -6.56
N ASP A 43 10.27 -1.65 -7.45
CA ASP A 43 9.18 -0.74 -7.79
C ASP A 43 8.28 -0.44 -6.58
N ASP A 44 7.99 -1.47 -5.75
CA ASP A 44 7.21 -1.29 -4.51
C ASP A 44 7.92 -0.34 -3.54
N VAL A 45 9.24 -0.45 -3.41
CA VAL A 45 10.04 0.45 -2.56
C VAL A 45 10.03 1.88 -3.09
N ALA A 46 10.16 2.07 -4.40
CA ALA A 46 10.11 3.39 -5.02
C ALA A 46 8.73 4.03 -4.87
N LEU A 47 7.66 3.25 -5.08
CA LEU A 47 6.29 3.69 -4.91
C LEU A 47 6.02 4.10 -3.46
N ALA A 48 6.37 3.26 -2.48
CA ALA A 48 6.19 3.56 -1.06
C ALA A 48 6.88 4.86 -0.64
N ARG A 49 8.10 5.11 -1.13
CA ARG A 49 8.83 6.37 -0.89
C ARG A 49 8.15 7.60 -1.50
N SER A 50 7.41 7.44 -2.59
CA SER A 50 6.77 8.56 -3.30
C SER A 50 5.39 8.95 -2.74
N GLN A 51 4.73 8.04 -2.03
CA GLN A 51 3.31 8.18 -1.69
C GLN A 51 3.04 8.61 -0.25
N ASP A 52 4.08 8.76 0.60
CA ASP A 52 3.96 9.18 2.01
C ASP A 52 2.84 8.45 2.78
N TRP A 53 2.68 7.14 2.52
CA TRP A 53 1.63 6.33 3.12
C TRP A 53 1.83 6.13 4.63
N PHE A 54 0.78 6.36 5.42
CA PHE A 54 0.75 6.05 6.85
C PHE A 54 0.42 4.58 7.10
N GLY A 55 1.22 3.90 7.93
CA GLY A 55 0.98 2.50 8.29
C GLY A 55 2.10 1.90 9.14
N THR A 56 2.00 0.60 9.44
CA THR A 56 3.07 -0.14 10.10
C THR A 56 4.19 -0.41 9.11
N ALA A 57 5.40 0.05 9.43
CA ALA A 57 6.59 -0.28 8.65
C ALA A 57 6.90 -1.78 8.79
N ILE A 58 7.12 -2.45 7.67
CA ILE A 58 7.66 -3.81 7.63
C ILE A 58 9.14 -3.75 7.27
N THR A 59 9.96 -4.55 7.94
CA THR A 59 11.39 -4.66 7.61
C THR A 59 11.58 -5.94 6.81
N VAL A 60 12.20 -5.83 5.65
CA VAL A 60 12.58 -6.97 4.81
C VAL A 60 14.08 -6.94 4.56
N ASP A 61 14.69 -8.11 4.45
CA ASP A 61 16.10 -8.21 4.10
C ASP A 61 16.34 -7.76 2.65
N GLN A 62 17.41 -6.99 2.39
CA GLN A 62 17.65 -6.45 1.05
C GLN A 62 17.91 -7.53 -0.01
N SER A 63 18.43 -8.70 0.38
CA SER A 63 18.70 -9.80 -0.55
C SER A 63 17.42 -10.48 -1.06
N THR A 64 16.28 -10.26 -0.40
CA THR A 64 14.99 -10.82 -0.80
C THR A 64 14.16 -9.87 -1.68
N ILE A 65 14.63 -8.63 -1.87
CA ILE A 65 14.01 -7.66 -2.77
C ILE A 65 14.32 -8.07 -4.21
N VAL A 66 13.29 -8.47 -4.94
CA VAL A 66 13.45 -8.91 -6.32
C VAL A 66 13.45 -7.71 -7.28
N GLU A 67 14.26 -7.81 -8.34
CA GLU A 67 14.11 -6.95 -9.51
C GLU A 67 12.85 -7.37 -10.28
N LYS A 68 12.18 -6.39 -10.88
CA LYS A 68 10.98 -6.59 -11.67
C LYS A 68 11.22 -6.11 -13.09
#